data_AF-R6Y5R6-F1
#
_entry.id   AF-R6Y5R6-F1
#
_cell.length_a   1.000
_cell.length_b   1.000
_cell.length_c   1.000
_cell.angle_alpha   90.00
_cell.angle_beta   90.00
_cell.angle_gamma   90.00
#
_symmetry.space_group_name_H-M   'P 1'
#
loop_
_entity.id
_entity.type
_entity.pdbx_description
1 polymer ?
#
loop_
_entity_poly.entity_id
_entity_poly.type
_entity_poly.pdbx_seq_one_letter_code
_entity_poly.pdbx_strand_id
1 'polypeptide(L)'
;MKQERKRDAVWFGAAFGLVLLVALAFGLVQLFAGGWGEQASLPQELGLDGTLEKPAAFWDGHGGFHGDGTAYWEIAFSPEEAAALEKSLQGAQGWQPLPVDGDAQGPLPVDGDAQALLYGAERQGHYSGPYLTGQDGEALLPPVEEGYWFFYNKQTDSYTAAGALNQPSLNFTAAVYDSQSHILYCGELDT
;
A
#
# COMPACT_ATOMS: atom_id res chain seq x y z
N MET A 1 -1.63 47.62 54.71
CA MET A 1 -0.76 46.43 54.47
C MET A 1 -1.51 45.07 54.34
N LYS A 2 -2.85 44.99 54.44
CA LYS A 2 -3.58 43.70 54.32
C LYS A 2 -4.30 43.51 52.97
N GLN A 3 -4.40 44.57 52.17
CA GLN A 3 -5.18 44.60 50.92
C GLN A 3 -4.36 44.26 49.67
N GLU A 4 -3.05 44.51 49.67
CA GLU A 4 -2.18 44.21 48.51
C GLU A 4 -1.92 42.72 48.33
N ARG A 5 -1.66 41.98 49.41
CA ARG A 5 -1.47 40.51 49.39
C ARG A 5 -2.62 39.73 48.74
N LYS A 6 -3.86 40.26 48.77
CA LYS A 6 -5.02 39.61 48.14
C LYS A 6 -5.05 39.82 46.63
N ARG A 7 -4.54 40.95 46.14
CA ARG A 7 -4.46 41.22 44.70
C ARG A 7 -3.41 40.32 44.06
N ASP A 8 -2.24 40.21 44.68
CA ASP A 8 -1.14 39.40 44.15
C ASP A 8 -1.54 37.92 44.03
N ALA A 9 -2.19 37.35 45.05
CA ALA A 9 -2.67 35.96 45.00
C ALA A 9 -3.72 35.68 43.90
N VAL A 10 -4.55 36.67 43.57
CA VAL A 10 -5.56 36.55 42.49
C VAL A 10 -4.89 36.62 41.11
N TRP A 11 -3.89 37.48 40.93
CA TRP A 11 -3.12 37.57 39.68
C TRP A 11 -2.25 36.32 39.45
N PHE A 12 -1.61 35.78 40.50
CA PHE A 12 -0.86 34.54 40.42
C PHE A 12 -1.74 33.34 40.09
N GLY A 13 -2.93 33.23 40.70
CA GLY A 13 -3.88 32.15 40.41
C GLY A 13 -4.47 32.21 38.99
N ALA A 14 -4.77 33.41 38.48
CA ALA A 14 -5.28 33.60 37.13
C ALA A 14 -4.21 33.32 36.05
N ALA A 15 -2.95 33.72 36.29
CA ALA A 15 -1.84 33.42 35.40
C ALA A 15 -1.51 31.91 35.38
N PHE A 16 -1.55 31.22 36.53
CA PHE A 16 -1.36 29.77 36.59
C PHE A 16 -2.49 29.00 35.89
N GLY A 17 -3.75 29.44 36.07
CA GLY A 17 -4.91 28.85 35.40
C GLY A 17 -4.88 29.01 33.87
N LEU A 18 -4.42 30.17 33.38
CA LEU A 18 -4.26 30.41 31.94
C LEU A 18 -3.14 29.55 31.33
N VAL A 19 -2.01 29.40 32.03
CA VAL A 19 -0.90 28.51 31.60
C VAL A 19 -1.34 27.05 31.56
N LEU A 20 -2.13 26.60 32.55
CA LEU A 20 -2.66 25.24 32.59
C LEU A 20 -3.70 24.97 31.48
N LEU A 21 -4.53 25.97 31.15
CA LEU A 21 -5.49 25.89 30.04
C LEU A 21 -4.81 25.88 28.66
N VAL A 22 -3.74 26.65 28.47
CA VAL A 22 -2.94 26.63 27.23
C VAL A 22 -2.20 25.31 27.09
N ALA A 23 -1.67 24.74 28.18
CA ALA A 23 -1.01 23.43 28.17
C ALA A 23 -1.99 22.27 27.88
N LEU A 24 -3.21 22.33 28.42
CA LEU A 24 -4.27 21.38 28.10
C LEU A 24 -4.75 21.51 26.65
N ALA A 25 -4.86 22.73 26.12
CA ALA A 25 -5.19 22.95 24.71
C ALA A 25 -4.08 22.44 23.77
N PHE A 26 -2.80 22.62 24.11
CA PHE A 26 -1.68 22.03 23.35
C PHE A 26 -1.68 20.49 23.44
N GLY A 27 -1.98 19.92 24.60
CA GLY A 27 -2.11 18.46 24.77
C GLY A 27 -3.29 17.89 23.97
N LEU A 28 -4.41 18.62 23.86
CA LEU A 28 -5.56 18.21 23.05
C LEU A 28 -5.30 18.38 21.54
N VAL A 29 -4.52 19.38 21.12
CA VAL A 29 -4.05 19.50 19.72
C VAL A 29 -3.17 18.30 19.34
N GLN A 30 -2.38 17.75 20.27
CA GLN A 30 -1.61 16.52 20.02
C GLN A 30 -2.48 15.25 19.95
N LEU A 31 -3.67 15.26 20.56
CA LEU A 31 -4.66 14.18 20.44
C LEU A 31 -5.46 14.25 19.13
N PHE A 32 -5.54 15.41 18.48
CA PHE A 32 -6.09 15.58 17.13
C PHE A 32 -5.02 15.59 16.02
N ALA A 33 -3.75 15.67 16.37
CA ALA A 33 -2.61 15.37 15.50
C ALA A 33 -2.30 13.86 15.47
N GLY A 34 -3.31 13.01 15.64
CA GLY A 34 -3.26 11.55 15.46
C GLY A 34 -3.01 11.12 14.01
N GLY A 35 -2.21 11.88 13.26
CA GLY A 35 -1.61 11.49 12.00
C GLY A 35 -0.11 11.39 12.20
N TRP A 36 0.34 10.57 13.16
CA TRP A 36 1.70 10.06 13.11
C TRP A 36 1.72 9.14 11.91
N GLY A 37 2.08 9.70 10.75
CA GLY A 37 2.25 8.94 9.53
C GLY A 37 3.31 7.91 9.80
N GLU A 38 2.87 6.69 10.08
CA GLU A 38 3.69 5.51 9.86
C GLU A 38 4.20 5.65 8.43
N GLN A 39 5.52 5.77 8.30
CA GLN A 39 6.15 5.75 6.99
C GLN A 39 5.82 4.38 6.41
N ALA A 40 4.79 4.35 5.57
CA ALA A 40 4.40 3.15 4.86
C ALA A 40 5.52 2.77 3.91
N SER A 41 6.39 1.89 4.37
CA SER A 41 7.38 1.25 3.52
C SER A 41 6.67 0.36 2.52
N LEU A 42 7.19 0.32 1.29
CA LEU A 42 6.78 -0.71 0.36
C LEU A 42 7.16 -2.11 0.87
N PRO A 43 6.44 -3.15 0.43
CA PRO A 43 6.85 -4.53 0.63
C PRO A 43 8.28 -4.79 0.13
N GLN A 44 9.10 -5.47 0.93
CA GLN A 44 10.54 -5.65 0.68
C GLN A 44 10.82 -6.54 -0.53
N GLU A 45 9.95 -7.50 -0.80
CA GLU A 45 10.00 -8.43 -1.93
C GLU A 45 9.96 -7.73 -3.29
N LEU A 46 9.48 -6.49 -3.37
CA LEU A 46 9.54 -5.70 -4.61
C LEU A 46 10.98 -5.40 -5.04
N GLY A 47 11.95 -5.50 -4.10
CA GLY A 47 13.36 -5.19 -4.36
C GLY A 47 13.61 -3.70 -4.61
N LEU A 48 12.66 -2.83 -4.26
CA LEU A 48 12.73 -1.39 -4.43
C LEU A 48 13.24 -0.73 -3.15
N ASP A 49 14.48 -1.08 -2.77
CA ASP A 49 15.16 -0.45 -1.63
C ASP A 49 15.83 0.86 -2.06
N GLY A 50 15.31 1.99 -1.57
CA GLY A 50 15.99 3.29 -1.69
C GLY A 50 15.04 4.46 -1.95
N THR A 51 14.93 5.35 -0.96
CA THR A 51 14.37 6.71 -1.05
C THR A 51 13.23 6.89 -2.05
N LEU A 52 12.19 6.06 -1.92
CA LEU A 52 10.91 6.39 -2.51
C LEU A 52 10.33 7.54 -1.70
N GLU A 53 9.91 8.61 -2.38
CA GLU A 53 9.12 9.64 -1.73
C GLU A 53 7.89 9.02 -1.08
N LYS A 54 7.33 9.73 -0.10
CA LYS A 54 6.12 9.30 0.61
C LYS A 54 5.04 8.88 -0.41
N PRO A 55 4.39 7.71 -0.25
CA PRO A 55 3.31 7.29 -1.15
C PRO A 55 2.26 8.39 -1.32
N ALA A 56 1.83 8.62 -2.55
CA ALA A 56 0.75 9.54 -2.89
C ALA A 56 -0.55 9.10 -2.21
N ALA A 57 -0.76 7.79 -2.12
CA ALA A 57 -1.79 7.17 -1.30
C ALA A 57 -1.24 5.92 -0.60
N PHE A 58 -1.69 5.71 0.63
CA PHE A 58 -1.45 4.49 1.39
C PHE A 58 -2.63 4.21 2.30
N TRP A 59 -3.04 2.95 2.37
CA TRP A 59 -3.90 2.45 3.43
C TRP A 59 -3.59 0.98 3.71
N ASP A 60 -3.82 0.58 4.96
CA ASP A 60 -3.61 -0.77 5.43
C ASP A 60 -4.83 -1.20 6.24
N GLY A 61 -5.50 -2.26 5.77
CA GLY A 61 -6.67 -2.86 6.38
C GLY A 61 -6.34 -4.09 7.24
N HIS A 62 -5.08 -4.52 7.31
CA HIS A 62 -4.69 -5.66 8.14
C HIS A 62 -4.95 -5.38 9.62
N GLY A 63 -5.49 -6.38 10.31
CA GLY A 63 -5.81 -6.25 11.73
C GLY A 63 -6.44 -7.48 12.35
N GLY A 64 -6.95 -7.31 13.57
CA GLY A 64 -7.55 -8.42 14.30
C GLY A 64 -6.54 -9.48 14.76
N PHE A 65 -7.05 -10.67 15.12
CA PHE A 65 -6.21 -11.75 15.68
C PHE A 65 -5.40 -12.49 14.61
N HIS A 66 -5.92 -12.56 13.40
CA HIS A 66 -5.31 -13.30 12.30
C HIS A 66 -4.39 -12.44 11.44
N GLY A 67 -4.55 -11.11 11.49
CA GLY A 67 -3.77 -10.19 10.68
C GLY A 67 -4.28 -10.08 9.24
N ASP A 68 -5.37 -10.75 8.88
CA ASP A 68 -5.96 -10.72 7.55
C ASP A 68 -6.35 -9.31 7.13
N GLY A 69 -6.26 -9.05 5.83
CA GLY A 69 -6.61 -7.76 5.26
C GLY A 69 -5.99 -7.53 3.90
N THR A 70 -6.04 -6.27 3.51
CA THR A 70 -5.46 -5.79 2.27
C THR A 70 -4.74 -4.49 2.58
N ALA A 71 -3.60 -4.27 1.97
CA ALA A 71 -2.90 -3.00 2.00
C ALA A 71 -2.65 -2.50 0.57
N TYR A 72 -2.52 -1.19 0.42
CA TYR A 72 -2.37 -0.52 -0.86
C TYR A 72 -1.39 0.64 -0.78
N TRP A 73 -0.57 0.77 -1.83
CA TRP A 73 0.34 1.89 -2.03
C TRP A 73 0.20 2.41 -3.45
N GLU A 74 0.27 3.73 -3.58
CA GLU A 74 0.39 4.44 -4.85
C GLU A 74 1.59 5.38 -4.80
N ILE A 75 2.49 5.25 -5.77
CA ILE A 75 3.73 6.04 -5.81
C ILE A 75 3.89 6.62 -7.21
N ALA A 76 3.89 7.94 -7.28
CA ALA A 76 4.21 8.67 -8.50
C ALA A 76 5.70 8.98 -8.54
N PHE A 77 6.32 8.73 -9.69
CA PHE A 77 7.74 8.98 -9.92
C PHE A 77 7.92 10.24 -10.77
N SER A 78 8.95 11.02 -10.49
CA SER A 78 9.44 12.00 -11.46
C SER A 78 9.99 11.30 -12.71
N PRO A 79 10.07 11.96 -13.87
CA PRO A 79 10.58 11.33 -15.09
C PRO A 79 12.01 10.75 -14.95
N GLU A 80 12.86 11.35 -14.11
CA GLU A 80 14.21 10.84 -13.86
C GLU A 80 14.18 9.55 -13.02
N GLU A 81 13.38 9.52 -11.97
CA GLU A 81 13.21 8.33 -11.13
C GLU A 81 12.52 7.20 -11.88
N ALA A 82 11.52 7.52 -12.71
CA ALA A 82 10.83 6.59 -13.59
C ALA A 82 11.79 5.88 -14.54
N ALA A 83 12.68 6.64 -15.19
CA ALA A 83 13.69 6.07 -16.08
C ALA A 83 14.70 5.17 -15.32
N ALA A 84 15.06 5.55 -14.08
CA ALA A 84 15.93 4.73 -13.23
C ALA A 84 15.23 3.44 -12.77
N LEU A 85 13.95 3.54 -12.40
CA LEU A 85 13.09 2.42 -12.02
C LEU A 85 12.93 1.46 -13.19
N GLU A 86 12.52 1.91 -14.37
CA GLU A 86 12.33 1.04 -15.53
C GLU A 86 13.60 0.26 -15.88
N LYS A 87 14.76 0.88 -15.72
CA LYS A 87 16.04 0.20 -15.89
C LYS A 87 16.31 -0.85 -14.81
N SER A 88 15.88 -0.62 -13.56
CA SER A 88 16.04 -1.61 -12.49
C SER A 88 15.05 -2.77 -12.62
N LEU A 89 13.83 -2.52 -13.12
CA LEU A 89 12.79 -3.55 -13.31
C LEU A 89 13.14 -4.54 -14.43
N GLN A 90 13.95 -4.13 -15.41
CA GLN A 90 14.40 -4.99 -16.50
C GLN A 90 15.21 -6.19 -15.99
N GLY A 91 14.56 -7.35 -15.91
CA GLY A 91 15.16 -8.59 -15.42
C GLY A 91 15.27 -8.69 -13.90
N ALA A 92 14.63 -7.77 -13.16
CA ALA A 92 14.47 -7.91 -11.72
C ALA A 92 13.60 -9.12 -11.39
N GLN A 93 13.89 -9.77 -10.26
CA GLN A 93 13.14 -10.93 -9.83
C GLN A 93 11.69 -10.55 -9.53
N GLY A 94 10.75 -11.35 -10.03
CA GLY A 94 9.31 -11.12 -9.86
C GLY A 94 8.69 -10.08 -10.79
N TRP A 95 9.50 -9.22 -11.40
CA TRP A 95 9.03 -8.23 -12.37
C TRP A 95 8.99 -8.79 -13.78
N GLN A 96 7.87 -8.55 -14.46
CA GLN A 96 7.61 -9.02 -15.81
C GLN A 96 6.99 -7.88 -16.64
N PRO A 97 7.27 -7.79 -17.95
CA PRO A 97 6.59 -6.83 -18.79
C PRO A 97 5.09 -7.15 -18.84
N LEU A 98 4.26 -6.12 -18.92
CA LEU A 98 2.83 -6.25 -19.19
C LEU A 98 2.59 -6.84 -20.61
N PRO A 99 1.45 -7.52 -20.86
CA PRO A 99 0.32 -7.71 -19.94
C PRO A 99 0.59 -8.74 -18.83
N VAL A 100 -0.21 -8.67 -17.75
CA VAL A 100 -0.20 -9.69 -16.69
C VAL A 100 -0.45 -11.04 -17.32
N ASP A 101 0.35 -12.04 -16.93
CA ASP A 101 0.19 -13.39 -17.46
C ASP A 101 0.38 -13.46 -19.00
N GLY A 102 1.11 -12.53 -19.61
CA GLY A 102 1.52 -12.59 -21.01
C GLY A 102 0.36 -12.61 -22.01
N ASP A 103 0.67 -12.88 -23.28
CA ASP A 103 -0.38 -13.09 -24.28
C ASP A 103 -1.02 -14.46 -24.09
N ALA A 104 -2.32 -14.51 -23.83
CA ALA A 104 -3.09 -15.76 -23.81
C ALA A 104 -3.08 -16.52 -25.18
N GLN A 105 -2.35 -16.00 -26.17
CA GLN A 105 -2.14 -16.56 -27.51
C GLN A 105 -0.71 -17.10 -27.73
N GLY A 106 0.18 -16.99 -26.75
CA GLY A 106 1.53 -17.57 -26.80
C GLY A 106 1.52 -19.11 -26.77
N PRO A 107 2.62 -19.77 -27.20
CA PRO A 107 2.70 -21.24 -27.31
C PRO A 107 2.86 -21.97 -25.96
N LEU A 108 3.01 -21.24 -24.84
CA LEU A 108 3.11 -21.80 -23.50
C LEU A 108 1.78 -21.61 -22.78
N PRO A 109 1.30 -22.60 -21.99
CA PRO A 109 0.14 -22.39 -21.14
C PRO A 109 0.52 -21.30 -20.15
N VAL A 110 -0.14 -20.15 -20.28
CA VAL A 110 -0.11 -19.19 -19.20
C VAL A 110 -1.11 -19.69 -18.17
N ASP A 111 -0.64 -19.93 -16.95
CA ASP A 111 -1.50 -20.42 -15.87
C ASP A 111 -2.62 -19.43 -15.51
N GLY A 112 -2.58 -18.19 -15.98
CA GLY A 112 -3.68 -17.19 -15.91
C GLY A 112 -4.06 -16.77 -14.50
N ASP A 113 -3.36 -17.31 -13.49
CA ASP A 113 -3.67 -17.18 -12.08
C ASP A 113 -3.40 -15.77 -11.59
N ALA A 114 -2.36 -15.09 -12.09
CA ALA A 114 -2.15 -13.67 -11.77
C ALA A 114 -3.29 -12.82 -12.36
N GLN A 115 -3.71 -13.08 -13.60
CA GLN A 115 -4.85 -12.39 -14.22
C GLN A 115 -6.12 -12.55 -13.37
N ALA A 116 -6.43 -13.77 -12.94
CA ALA A 116 -7.59 -14.04 -12.09
C ALA A 116 -7.47 -13.39 -10.70
N LEU A 117 -6.27 -13.39 -10.09
CA LEU A 117 -6.03 -12.77 -8.79
C LEU A 117 -6.20 -11.24 -8.84
N LEU A 118 -5.69 -10.58 -9.88
CA LEU A 118 -5.65 -9.12 -9.97
C LEU A 118 -6.89 -8.51 -10.61
N TYR A 119 -7.43 -9.14 -11.67
CA TYR A 119 -8.48 -8.55 -12.50
C TYR A 119 -9.69 -9.47 -12.70
N GLY A 120 -9.62 -10.70 -12.21
CA GLY A 120 -10.58 -11.74 -12.51
C GLY A 120 -10.40 -12.34 -13.90
N ALA A 121 -10.89 -13.56 -14.07
CA ALA A 121 -10.87 -14.27 -15.34
C ALA A 121 -12.01 -15.28 -15.44
N GLU A 122 -12.54 -15.43 -16.66
CA GLU A 122 -13.43 -16.54 -16.99
C GLU A 122 -12.61 -17.71 -17.55
N ARG A 123 -12.71 -18.88 -16.91
CA ARG A 123 -12.08 -20.12 -17.39
C ARG A 123 -13.10 -21.25 -17.42
N GLN A 124 -13.24 -21.88 -18.58
CA GLN A 124 -14.13 -23.03 -18.77
C GLN A 124 -15.59 -22.77 -18.32
N GLY A 125 -16.08 -21.53 -18.48
CA GLY A 125 -17.43 -21.13 -18.07
C GLY A 125 -17.58 -20.80 -16.57
N HIS A 126 -16.48 -20.71 -15.84
CA HIS A 126 -16.45 -20.28 -14.44
C HIS A 126 -15.66 -18.99 -14.31
N TYR A 127 -16.30 -17.96 -13.74
CA TYR A 127 -15.66 -16.69 -13.40
C TYR A 127 -15.02 -16.79 -12.02
N SER A 128 -13.80 -16.29 -11.89
CA SER A 128 -12.99 -16.28 -10.67
C SER A 128 -12.33 -14.92 -10.48
N GLY A 129 -12.31 -14.41 -9.25
CA GLY A 129 -11.68 -13.13 -8.89
C GLY A 129 -12.46 -11.87 -9.32
N PRO A 130 -11.84 -10.67 -9.27
CA PRO A 130 -10.53 -10.41 -8.66
C PRO A 130 -10.54 -10.76 -7.17
N TYR A 131 -9.37 -11.12 -6.65
CA TYR A 131 -9.18 -11.45 -5.23
C TYR A 131 -8.44 -10.33 -4.48
N LEU A 132 -7.53 -9.63 -5.17
CA LEU A 132 -6.93 -8.41 -4.65
C LEU A 132 -7.86 -7.23 -4.94
N THR A 133 -8.72 -6.89 -3.98
CA THR A 133 -9.78 -5.90 -4.17
C THR A 133 -9.64 -4.70 -3.24
N GLY A 134 -10.10 -3.54 -3.72
CA GLY A 134 -10.31 -2.35 -2.88
C GLY A 134 -11.47 -2.53 -1.90
N GLN A 135 -11.71 -1.50 -1.08
CA GLN A 135 -12.81 -1.47 -0.12
C GLN A 135 -14.21 -1.51 -0.79
N ASP A 136 -14.28 -1.18 -2.07
CA ASP A 136 -15.48 -1.23 -2.92
C ASP A 136 -15.71 -2.61 -3.56
N GLY A 137 -14.76 -3.55 -3.42
CA GLY A 137 -14.81 -4.89 -4.00
C GLY A 137 -14.37 -4.95 -5.46
N GLU A 138 -13.95 -3.84 -6.06
CA GLU A 138 -13.36 -3.80 -7.40
C GLU A 138 -11.88 -4.18 -7.35
N ALA A 139 -11.29 -4.50 -8.51
CA ALA A 139 -9.87 -4.77 -8.62
C ALA A 139 -9.05 -3.63 -7.99
N LEU A 140 -8.14 -3.96 -7.08
CA LEU A 140 -7.37 -2.97 -6.33
C LEU A 140 -6.40 -2.20 -7.22
N LEU A 141 -5.75 -2.92 -8.14
CA LEU A 141 -4.78 -2.35 -9.06
C LEU A 141 -5.50 -1.96 -10.36
N PRO A 142 -5.19 -0.80 -10.95
CA PRO A 142 -5.78 -0.43 -12.23
C PRO A 142 -5.24 -1.35 -13.35
N PRO A 143 -6.01 -1.55 -14.43
CA PRO A 143 -5.47 -2.17 -15.64
C PRO A 143 -4.48 -1.21 -16.30
N VAL A 144 -3.29 -1.72 -16.63
CA VAL A 144 -2.20 -0.96 -17.26
C VAL A 144 -1.83 -1.63 -18.58
N GLU A 145 -1.67 -0.83 -19.64
CA GLU A 145 -1.33 -1.34 -20.98
C GLU A 145 0.18 -1.47 -21.20
N GLU A 146 0.97 -0.51 -20.71
CA GLU A 146 2.41 -0.44 -20.91
C GLU A 146 3.15 -0.29 -19.57
N GLY A 147 4.19 -1.10 -19.39
CA GLY A 147 5.01 -1.09 -18.19
C GLY A 147 5.28 -2.50 -17.68
N TYR A 148 5.24 -2.67 -16.35
CA TYR A 148 5.63 -3.91 -15.69
C TYR A 148 4.60 -4.33 -14.65
N TRP A 149 4.54 -5.63 -14.37
CA TRP A 149 3.80 -6.18 -13.26
C TRP A 149 4.72 -7.05 -12.39
N PHE A 150 4.30 -7.23 -11.15
CA PHE A 150 5.02 -7.98 -10.13
C PHE A 150 4.08 -8.93 -9.40
N PHE A 151 4.61 -10.08 -9.00
CA PHE A 151 3.91 -11.01 -8.12
C PHE A 151 4.88 -11.74 -7.19
N TYR A 152 4.48 -11.87 -5.92
CA TYR A 152 5.17 -12.66 -4.92
C TYR A 152 4.16 -13.40 -4.04
N ASN A 153 4.27 -14.73 -4.01
CA ASN A 153 3.45 -15.62 -3.22
C ASN A 153 4.09 -15.82 -1.83
N LYS A 154 3.47 -15.26 -0.78
CA LYS A 154 3.98 -15.33 0.60
C LYS A 154 3.89 -16.73 1.21
N GLN A 155 3.00 -17.60 0.71
CA GLN A 155 2.87 -18.98 1.23
C GLN A 155 3.97 -19.93 0.76
N THR A 156 4.46 -19.70 -0.46
CA THR A 156 5.47 -20.55 -1.08
C THR A 156 6.84 -19.89 -1.16
N ASP A 157 6.95 -18.62 -0.73
CA ASP A 157 8.16 -17.80 -0.83
C ASP A 157 8.70 -17.79 -2.27
N SER A 158 7.82 -17.47 -3.23
CA SER A 158 8.13 -17.57 -4.65
C SER A 158 7.51 -16.46 -5.49
N TYR A 159 8.16 -16.13 -6.60
CA TYR A 159 7.73 -15.05 -7.51
C TYR A 159 6.84 -15.55 -8.66
N THR A 160 5.95 -16.51 -8.37
CA THR A 160 5.02 -17.07 -9.37
C THR A 160 3.61 -17.16 -8.81
N ALA A 161 2.63 -16.83 -9.65
CA ALA A 161 1.22 -17.00 -9.36
C ALA A 161 0.71 -18.42 -9.69
N ALA A 162 1.51 -19.23 -10.38
CA ALA A 162 1.11 -20.56 -10.81
C ALA A 162 0.67 -21.44 -9.63
N GLY A 163 -0.60 -21.84 -9.65
CA GLY A 163 -1.21 -22.67 -8.60
C GLY A 163 -1.59 -21.92 -7.33
N ALA A 164 -1.44 -20.59 -7.27
CA ALA A 164 -1.81 -19.77 -6.12
C ALA A 164 -3.30 -19.90 -5.78
N LEU A 165 -4.18 -19.97 -6.80
CA LEU A 165 -5.63 -20.16 -6.60
C LEU A 165 -6.00 -21.51 -5.97
N ASN A 166 -5.09 -22.48 -5.95
CA ASN A 166 -5.33 -23.80 -5.36
C ASN A 166 -4.86 -23.87 -3.89
N GLN A 167 -4.33 -22.77 -3.35
CA GLN A 167 -3.81 -22.74 -1.98
C GLN A 167 -4.95 -22.59 -0.95
N PRO A 168 -4.75 -23.06 0.31
CA PRO A 168 -5.78 -22.99 1.35
C PRO A 168 -6.18 -21.56 1.76
N SER A 169 -5.30 -20.60 1.49
CA SER A 169 -5.47 -19.16 1.72
C SER A 169 -4.87 -18.44 0.50
N LEU A 170 -5.05 -17.13 0.39
CA LEU A 170 -4.36 -16.27 -0.55
C LEU A 170 -3.54 -15.24 0.23
N ASN A 171 -2.22 -15.47 0.29
CA ASN A 171 -1.27 -14.52 0.88
C ASN A 171 -0.22 -14.16 -0.15
N PHE A 172 -0.29 -12.94 -0.68
CA PHE A 172 0.59 -12.50 -1.76
C PHE A 172 0.73 -10.98 -1.82
N THR A 173 1.75 -10.56 -2.55
CA THR A 173 2.01 -9.17 -2.92
C THR A 173 2.01 -9.07 -4.43
N ALA A 174 1.37 -8.04 -4.95
CA ALA A 174 1.35 -7.76 -6.38
C ALA A 174 1.48 -6.28 -6.65
N ALA A 175 2.05 -5.93 -7.79
CA ALA A 175 2.15 -4.54 -8.21
C ALA A 175 2.05 -4.40 -9.72
N VAL A 176 1.64 -3.22 -10.17
CA VAL A 176 1.67 -2.79 -11.56
C VAL A 176 2.29 -1.40 -11.65
N TYR A 177 3.25 -1.24 -12.54
CA TYR A 177 3.86 0.03 -12.87
C TYR A 177 3.40 0.45 -14.27
N ASP A 178 2.79 1.64 -14.35
CA ASP A 178 2.38 2.28 -15.59
C ASP A 178 3.50 3.20 -16.11
N SER A 179 4.12 2.82 -17.22
CA SER A 179 5.19 3.60 -17.84
C SER A 179 4.72 4.87 -18.54
N GLN A 180 3.41 5.03 -18.78
CA GLN A 180 2.86 6.25 -19.38
C GLN A 180 2.61 7.32 -18.31
N SER A 181 2.09 6.93 -17.15
CA SER A 181 1.84 7.85 -16.04
C SER A 181 2.98 7.93 -15.03
N HIS A 182 3.94 7.01 -15.10
CA HIS A 182 5.01 6.80 -14.11
C HIS A 182 4.47 6.57 -12.69
N ILE A 183 3.41 5.75 -12.58
CA ILE A 183 2.79 5.42 -11.29
C ILE A 183 2.95 3.93 -11.01
N LEU A 184 3.47 3.61 -9.83
CA LEU A 184 3.45 2.27 -9.26
C LEU A 184 2.25 2.12 -8.34
N TYR A 185 1.45 1.11 -8.60
CA TYR A 185 0.36 0.66 -7.75
C TYR A 185 0.77 -0.68 -7.14
N CYS A 186 0.71 -0.81 -5.82
CA CYS A 186 1.07 -2.04 -5.11
C CYS A 186 -0.05 -2.44 -4.16
N GLY A 187 -0.28 -3.74 -4.03
CA GLY A 187 -1.22 -4.31 -3.08
C GLY A 187 -0.70 -5.56 -2.41
N GLU A 188 -1.05 -5.72 -1.15
CA GLU A 188 -0.86 -6.95 -0.38
C GLU A 188 -2.22 -7.51 0.00
N LEU A 189 -2.35 -8.85 -0.04
CA LEU A 189 -3.50 -9.58 0.46
C LEU A 189 -3.01 -10.65 1.42
N ASP A 190 -3.66 -10.75 2.59
CA ASP A 190 -3.50 -11.83 3.54
C ASP A 190 -4.90 -12.30 4.02
N THR A 191 -5.18 -13.61 3.97
CA THR A 191 -6.52 -14.22 4.23
C THR A 191 -6.51 -15.50 5.04
#